data_AF-A0A291GIH1-F1
#
_entry.id   AF-A0A291GIH1-F1
#
_cell.length_a   1.000
_cell.length_b   1.000
_cell.length_c   1.000
_cell.angle_alpha   90.00
_cell.angle_beta   90.00
_cell.angle_gamma   90.00
#
_symmetry.space_group_name_H-M   'P 1'
#
loop_
_entity.id
_entity.type
_entity.pdbx_description
1 polymer ?
#
loop_
_entity_poly.entity_id
_entity_poly.type
_entity_poly.pdbx_seq_one_letter_code
_entity_poly.pdbx_strand_id
1 'polypeptide(L)' 'MREFDHLPRTLRLWLAEAALPWSPRSVRRLWSKALKQSGGCEARALAHLSEIEAKRLIHDAPRIWGATFPQV' A
#
# COMPACT_ATOMS: atom_id res chain seq x y z
N MET A 1 -5.53 -14.62 -9.06
CA MET A 1 -5.96 -13.57 -10.01
C MET A 1 -7.23 -12.84 -9.58
N ARG A 2 -8.34 -13.52 -9.26
CA ARG A 2 -9.66 -12.86 -9.02
C ARG A 2 -9.69 -11.74 -7.97
N GLU A 3 -8.87 -11.77 -6.93
CA GLU A 3 -8.90 -10.71 -5.90
C GLU A 3 -8.35 -9.37 -6.38
N PHE A 4 -7.48 -9.37 -7.40
CA PHE A 4 -7.00 -8.15 -8.06
C PHE A 4 -8.11 -7.54 -8.92
N ASP A 5 -8.95 -8.38 -9.55
CA ASP A 5 -10.08 -7.97 -10.38
C ASP A 5 -11.21 -7.28 -9.63
N HIS A 6 -11.40 -7.62 -8.37
CA HIS A 6 -12.38 -6.96 -7.50
C HIS A 6 -11.84 -5.68 -6.83
N LEU A 7 -10.62 -5.23 -7.17
CA LEU A 7 -10.10 -3.98 -6.62
C LEU A 7 -10.67 -2.78 -7.38
N PRO A 8 -11.03 -1.70 -6.65
CA PRO A 8 -11.37 -0.42 -7.27
C PRO A 8 -10.21 0.08 -8.12
N ARG A 9 -10.54 0.78 -9.21
CA ARG A 9 -9.55 1.38 -10.11
C ARG A 9 -8.53 2.23 -9.36
N THR A 10 -8.98 3.01 -8.38
CA THR A 10 -8.12 3.86 -7.56
C THR A 10 -7.08 3.07 -6.76
N LEU A 11 -7.48 1.93 -6.21
CA LEU A 11 -6.57 1.06 -5.46
C LEU A 11 -5.58 0.34 -6.37
N ARG A 12 -6.00 0.00 -7.60
CA ARG A 12 -5.10 -0.56 -8.63
C ARG A 12 -4.07 0.44 -9.09
N LEU A 13 -4.45 1.70 -9.29
CA LEU A 13 -3.52 2.79 -9.62
C LEU A 13 -2.50 2.97 -8.50
N TRP A 14 -2.96 3.05 -7.25
CA TRP A 14 -2.06 3.11 -6.11
C TRP A 14 -1.09 1.92 -6.07
N LEU A 15 -1.56 0.69 -6.34
CA LEU A 15 -0.70 -0.49 -6.37
C LEU A 15 0.30 -0.48 -7.54
N ALA A 16 -0.03 0.18 -8.66
CA ALA A 16 0.86 0.33 -9.79
C ALA A 16 1.97 1.37 -9.53
N GLU A 17 1.69 2.36 -8.67
CA GLU A 17 2.66 3.37 -8.23
C GLU A 17 3.42 2.96 -6.96
N ALA A 18 2.92 1.98 -6.21
CA ALA A 18 3.53 1.46 -4.99
C ALA A 18 4.93 0.90 -5.26
N ALA A 19 5.90 1.30 -4.43
CA ALA A 19 7.30 0.90 -4.58
C ALA A 19 7.58 -0.52 -4.06
N LEU A 20 6.72 -1.05 -3.18
CA LEU A 20 6.87 -2.38 -2.61
C LEU A 20 6.02 -3.43 -3.35
N PRO A 21 6.48 -4.69 -3.44
CA PRO A 21 5.70 -5.79 -4.01
C PRO A 21 4.60 -6.23 -3.04
N TRP A 22 3.56 -5.43 -2.93
CA TRP A 22 2.42 -5.71 -2.07
C TRP A 22 1.54 -6.84 -2.62
N SER A 23 1.13 -7.75 -1.74
CA SER A 23 0.08 -8.70 -2.07
C SER A 23 -1.30 -8.00 -2.11
N PRO A 24 -2.10 -8.20 -3.17
CA PRO A 24 -3.42 -7.53 -3.33
C PRO A 24 -4.39 -7.82 -2.19
N ARG A 25 -4.28 -9.00 -1.55
CA ARG A 25 -5.10 -9.40 -0.39
C ARG A 25 -4.85 -8.50 0.82
N SER A 26 -3.58 -8.21 1.10
CA SER A 26 -3.16 -7.40 2.25
C SER A 26 -3.58 -5.94 2.08
N VAL A 27 -3.37 -5.41 0.87
CA VAL A 27 -3.78 -4.03 0.52
C VAL A 27 -5.29 -3.89 0.59
N ARG A 28 -6.06 -4.86 0.07
CA ARG A 28 -7.53 -4.85 0.16
C ARG A 28 -8.04 -4.83 1.61
N ARG A 29 -7.41 -5.60 2.50
CA ARG A 29 -7.75 -5.62 3.94
C ARG A 29 -7.47 -4.27 4.60
N LEU A 30 -6.31 -3.68 4.34
CA LEU A 30 -5.93 -2.36 4.86
C LEU A 30 -6.87 -1.27 4.34
N TRP A 31 -7.11 -1.26 3.04
CA TRP A 31 -8.00 -0.31 2.37
C TRP A 31 -9.42 -0.39 2.93
N SER A 32 -9.99 -1.59 3.05
CA SER A 32 -11.34 -1.77 3.61
C SER A 32 -11.43 -1.27 5.06
N LYS A 33 -10.40 -1.53 5.89
CA LYS A 33 -10.34 -1.02 7.26
C LYS A 33 -10.23 0.50 7.29
N ALA A 34 -9.39 1.09 6.44
CA ALA A 34 -9.19 2.54 6.37
C ALA A 34 -10.45 3.25 5.83
N LEU A 35 -11.13 2.66 4.85
CA LEU A 35 -12.38 3.15 4.29
C LEU A 35 -13.51 3.16 5.33
N LYS A 36 -13.64 2.08 6.11
CA LYS A 36 -14.58 2.01 7.24
C LYS A 36 -14.31 3.09 8.30
N GLN A 37 -13.04 3.28 8.67
CA GLN A 37 -12.64 4.31 9.65
C GLN A 37 -12.83 5.74 9.12
N SER A 38 -12.72 5.92 7.80
CA SER A 38 -12.86 7.22 7.14
C SER A 38 -14.29 7.54 6.68
N GLY A 39 -15.27 6.69 7.01
CA GLY A 39 -16.67 6.88 6.62
C GLY A 39 -16.92 6.79 5.11
N GLY A 40 -16.11 6.04 4.37
CA GLY A 40 -16.23 5.92 2.91
C GLY A 40 -15.34 6.88 2.11
N CYS A 41 -14.53 7.73 2.75
CA CYS A 41 -13.61 8.59 2.03
C CYS A 41 -12.40 7.81 1.46
N GLU A 42 -12.41 7.59 0.15
CA GLU A 42 -11.34 6.87 -0.56
C GLU A 42 -9.97 7.57 -0.45
N ALA A 43 -9.93 8.90 -0.59
CA ALA A 43 -8.68 9.66 -0.50
C ALA A 43 -7.97 9.47 0.86
N ARG A 44 -8.76 9.43 1.95
CA ARG A 44 -8.25 9.23 3.31
C ARG A 44 -7.76 7.79 3.52
N ALA A 45 -8.44 6.84 2.90
CA ALA A 45 -8.02 5.44 2.89
C ALA A 45 -6.69 5.23 2.13
N LEU A 46 -6.49 5.94 1.01
CA LEU A 46 -5.24 5.93 0.24
C LEU A 46 -4.10 6.60 1.00
N ALA A 47 -4.34 7.76 1.61
CA ALA A 47 -3.35 8.43 2.43
C ALA A 47 -2.84 7.50 3.54
N HIS A 48 -3.76 6.80 4.22
CA HIS A 48 -3.41 5.83 5.24
C HIS A 48 -2.61 4.62 4.70
N LEU A 49 -2.90 4.16 3.49
CA LEU A 49 -2.12 3.13 2.81
C LEU A 49 -0.69 3.62 2.52
N SER A 50 -0.53 4.82 1.99
CA SER A 50 0.78 5.43 1.72
C SER A 50 1.60 5.64 3.00
N GLU A 51 0.98 6.00 4.13
CA GLU A 51 1.66 6.08 5.42
C GLU A 51 2.21 4.72 5.88
N ILE A 52 1.41 3.65 5.71
CA ILE A 52 1.82 2.30 6.07
C ILE A 52 2.91 1.81 5.12
N GLU A 53 2.82 2.15 3.84
CA GLU A 53 3.89 1.91 2.87
C GLU A 53 5.18 2.62 3.24
N ALA A 54 5.16 3.91 3.54
CA ALA A 54 6.36 4.65 3.95
C ALA A 54 7.01 4.02 5.19
N LYS A 55 6.20 3.67 6.21
CA LYS A 55 6.69 2.97 7.42
C LYS A 55 7.30 1.61 7.10
N ARG A 56 6.67 0.86 6.19
CA ARG A 56 7.12 -0.47 5.80
C ARG A 56 8.35 -0.38 4.91
N LEU A 57 8.46 0.62 4.05
CA LEU A 57 9.62 0.88 3.20
C LEU A 57 10.84 1.20 4.05
N ILE A 58 10.70 1.99 5.12
CA ILE A 58 11.79 2.22 6.09
C ILE A 58 12.23 0.91 6.78
N HIS A 59 11.29 0.01 7.05
CA HIS A 59 11.57 -1.25 7.73
C HIS A 59 12.09 -2.36 6.80
N ASP A 60 11.62 -2.41 5.55
CA ASP A 60 11.99 -3.41 4.54
C ASP A 60 13.21 -2.97 3.70
N ALA A 61 13.53 -1.67 3.68
CA ALA A 61 14.76 -1.11 3.11
C ALA A 61 16.01 -1.95 3.42
N PRO A 62 16.30 -2.31 4.69
CA PRO A 62 17.46 -3.14 5.01
C PRO A 62 17.32 -4.62 4.58
N ARG A 63 16.10 -5.12 4.37
CA ARG A 63 15.83 -6.54 4.04
C ARG A 63 15.84 -6.81 2.53
N ILE A 64 15.45 -5.82 1.71
CA ILE A 64 15.42 -5.92 0.24
C ILE A 64 16.76 -5.46 -0.37
N TRP A 65 17.42 -4.44 0.19
CA TRP A 65 18.63 -3.84 -0.40
C TRP A 65 19.95 -4.14 0.34
N GLY A 66 19.92 -4.76 1.53
CA GLY A 66 21.12 -4.87 2.38
C GLY A 66 21.76 -3.49 2.64
N ALA A 67 23.06 -3.42 2.96
CA ALA A 67 23.78 -2.17 3.25
C ALA A 67 23.92 -1.18 2.06
N THR A 68 23.13 -1.34 0.99
CA THR A 68 23.27 -0.61 -0.28
C THR A 68 22.07 0.31 -0.54
N PHE A 69 21.49 0.88 0.52
CA PHE A 69 20.47 1.91 0.37
C PHE A 69 21.15 3.29 0.31
N PRO A 70 21.07 4.05 -0.78
CA PRO A 70 21.60 5.41 -0.79
C PRO A 70 20.69 6.27 0.10
N GLN A 71 21.21 6.66 1.27
CA GLN A 71 20.66 7.79 2.00
C GLN A 71 21.09 9.05 1.25
N VAL A 72 20.19 9.57 0.42
CA VAL A 72 20.28 10.92 -0.14
C VAL A 72 19.38 11.85 0.64
#